data_AF-A0A2V9BQN9-F1
#
_entry.id   AF-A0A2V9BQN9-F1
#
_cell.length_a   1.000
_cell.length_b   1.000
_cell.length_c   1.000
_cell.angle_alpha   90.00
_cell.angle_beta   90.00
_cell.angle_gamma   90.00
#
_symmetry.space_group_name_H-M   'P 1'
#
loop_
_entity.id
_entity.type
_entity.pdbx_description
1 polymer ?
#
loop_
_entity_poly.entity_id
_entity_poly.type
_entity_poly.pdbx_seq_one_letter_code
_entity_poly.pdbx_strand_id
1 'polypeptide(L)'
;STTRTDAAAPVIGAGVIRGDLIDQAAARTEAELQVRVHQSDAHLSRAIEEALARIRRETFGVCEACQQPISNARLEAVPWTRLCRECKEREHKPA
;
A
#
# COMPACT_ATOMS: atom_id res chain seq x y z
N SER A 1 66.26 -1.40 2.33
CA SER A 1 66.12 -1.41 3.80
C SER A 1 65.13 -0.32 4.19
N THR A 2 63.89 -0.71 4.53
CA THR A 2 63.29 -0.58 5.88
C THR A 2 63.00 0.88 6.26
N THR A 3 61.78 1.37 6.49
CA THR A 3 60.43 0.81 6.62
C THR A 3 59.46 1.98 6.48
N ARG A 4 58.32 1.71 5.86
CA ARG A 4 57.11 2.53 5.83
C ARG A 4 56.51 2.51 7.23
N THR A 5 56.45 3.65 7.92
CA THR A 5 55.63 3.80 9.12
C THR A 5 54.39 4.55 8.71
N ASP A 6 53.31 3.79 8.51
CA ASP A 6 51.97 4.29 8.26
C ASP A 6 51.52 5.19 9.42
N ALA A 7 51.39 6.49 9.16
CA ALA A 7 50.61 7.36 10.01
C ALA A 7 49.15 6.96 9.82
N ALA A 8 48.59 6.33 10.85
CA ALA A 8 47.23 5.81 10.88
C ALA A 8 46.20 6.90 10.56
N ALA A 9 45.80 6.98 9.29
CA ALA A 9 44.43 7.36 8.98
C ALA A 9 43.54 6.25 9.57
N PRO A 10 42.51 6.58 10.37
CA PRO A 10 41.58 5.56 10.80
C PRO A 10 40.90 5.00 9.55
N VAL A 11 41.28 3.76 9.24
CA VAL A 11 40.61 2.90 8.26
C VAL A 11 39.16 2.70 8.70
N ILE A 12 38.27 2.92 7.74
CA ILE A 12 36.82 2.79 7.86
C ILE A 12 36.46 1.37 8.33
N GLY A 13 35.85 1.25 9.49
CA GLY A 13 35.11 0.05 9.89
C GLY A 13 33.63 0.24 9.57
N ALA A 14 33.14 -0.49 8.59
CA ALA A 14 31.71 -0.64 8.33
C ALA A 14 31.00 -1.19 9.57
N GLY A 15 30.45 -0.29 10.38
CA GLY A 15 29.69 -0.60 11.58
C GLY A 15 28.43 0.23 11.56
N VAL A 16 27.36 -0.36 11.04
CA VAL A 16 25.98 0.11 11.22
C VAL A 16 25.77 0.37 12.72
N ILE A 17 25.79 1.63 13.17
CA ILE A 17 25.02 1.99 14.36
C ILE A 17 23.56 2.02 13.89
N ARG A 18 22.98 0.84 13.66
CA ARG A 18 21.56 0.66 13.96
C ARG A 18 21.53 0.92 15.44
N GLY A 19 20.78 1.92 15.88
CA GLY A 19 20.77 2.41 17.25
C GLY A 19 20.53 1.33 18.31
N ASP A 20 20.19 1.73 19.53
CA ASP A 20 19.98 0.74 20.58
C ASP A 20 18.78 -0.21 20.26
N LEU A 21 18.52 -1.16 21.15
CA LEU A 21 17.41 -2.10 20.93
C LEU A 21 16.05 -1.39 20.79
N ILE A 22 15.90 -0.20 21.39
CA ILE A 22 14.70 0.62 21.30
C ILE A 22 14.61 1.28 19.93
N ASP A 23 15.69 1.88 19.44
CA ASP A 23 15.77 2.47 18.10
C ASP A 23 15.50 1.44 17.01
N GLN A 24 16.03 0.22 17.16
CA GLN A 24 15.81 -0.88 16.22
C GLN A 24 14.37 -1.37 16.22
N ALA A 25 13.74 -1.47 17.40
CA ALA A 25 12.33 -1.85 17.52
C ALA A 25 11.41 -0.79 16.89
N ALA A 26 11.71 0.51 17.12
CA ALA A 26 10.99 1.62 16.50
C ALA A 26 11.14 1.61 14.98
N ALA A 27 12.37 1.48 14.46
CA ALA A 27 12.62 1.44 13.02
C ALA A 27 11.92 0.26 12.31
N ARG A 28 11.84 -0.91 12.97
CA ARG A 28 11.08 -2.05 12.45
C ARG A 28 9.59 -1.73 12.37
N THR A 29 9.01 -1.17 13.43
CA THR A 29 7.58 -0.84 13.48
C THR A 29 7.22 0.20 12.41
N GLU A 30 8.08 1.21 12.23
CA GLU A 30 7.94 2.22 11.17
C GLU A 30 8.00 1.58 9.77
N ALA A 31 8.97 0.70 9.52
CA ALA A 31 9.07 -0.01 8.25
C ALA A 31 7.81 -0.87 7.98
N GLU A 32 7.29 -1.56 9.00
CA GLU A 32 6.05 -2.35 8.89
C GLU A 32 4.83 -1.45 8.59
N LEU A 33 4.74 -0.28 9.22
CA LEU A 33 3.70 0.71 8.95
C LEU A 33 3.76 1.20 7.49
N GLN A 34 4.96 1.56 7.01
CA GLN A 34 5.16 2.00 5.64
C GLN A 34 4.75 0.93 4.62
N VAL A 35 5.11 -0.33 4.87
CA VAL A 35 4.68 -1.45 4.03
C VAL A 35 3.14 -1.52 3.94
N ARG A 36 2.42 -1.36 5.07
CA ARG A 36 0.94 -1.40 5.06
C ARG A 36 0.32 -0.23 4.30
N VAL A 37 0.89 0.97 4.43
CA VAL A 37 0.45 2.15 3.67
C VAL A 37 0.62 1.90 2.17
N HIS A 38 1.82 1.47 1.75
CA HIS A 38 2.09 1.17 0.34
C HIS A 38 1.21 0.05 -0.23
N GLN A 39 0.91 -0.98 0.56
CA GLN A 39 -0.01 -2.04 0.16
C GLN A 39 -1.43 -1.50 -0.07
N SER A 40 -1.89 -0.59 0.80
CA SER A 40 -3.20 0.04 0.69
C SER A 40 -3.28 0.95 -0.54
N ASP A 41 -2.25 1.75 -0.78
CA ASP A 41 -2.14 2.62 -1.97
C ASP A 41 -2.13 1.78 -3.26
N ALA A 42 -1.30 0.73 -3.31
CA ALA A 42 -1.24 -0.16 -4.46
C ALA A 42 -2.57 -0.88 -4.72
N HIS A 43 -3.34 -1.20 -3.68
CA HIS A 43 -4.68 -1.76 -3.84
C HIS A 43 -5.66 -0.71 -4.40
N LEU A 44 -5.61 0.53 -3.91
CA LEU A 44 -6.45 1.62 -4.42
C LEU A 44 -6.13 1.95 -5.89
N SER A 45 -4.85 2.05 -6.26
CA SER A 45 -4.43 2.30 -7.65
C SER A 45 -4.98 1.24 -8.59
N ARG A 46 -4.88 -0.05 -8.23
CA ARG A 46 -5.45 -1.16 -8.99
C ARG A 46 -6.98 -1.03 -9.12
N ALA A 47 -7.68 -0.71 -8.04
CA ALA A 47 -9.13 -0.51 -8.08
C ALA A 47 -9.54 0.63 -9.01
N ILE A 48 -8.76 1.71 -9.08
CA ILE A 48 -8.98 2.84 -9.99
C ILE A 48 -8.74 2.40 -11.45
N GLU A 49 -7.65 1.70 -11.73
CA GLU A 49 -7.35 1.17 -13.08
C GLU A 49 -8.47 0.26 -13.60
N GLU A 50 -8.99 -0.60 -12.73
CA GLU A 50 -10.12 -1.49 -13.04
C GLU A 50 -11.41 -0.70 -13.30
N ALA A 51 -11.69 0.34 -12.51
CA ALA A 51 -12.84 1.21 -12.73
C ALA A 51 -12.74 1.95 -14.08
N LEU A 52 -11.56 2.47 -14.43
CA LEU A 52 -11.30 3.05 -15.74
C LEU A 52 -11.47 2.02 -16.87
N ALA A 53 -11.08 0.76 -16.63
CA ALA A 53 -11.31 -0.33 -17.59
C ALA A 53 -12.81 -0.62 -17.78
N ARG A 54 -13.62 -0.57 -16.72
CA ARG A 54 -15.09 -0.69 -16.82
C ARG A 54 -15.73 0.46 -17.59
N ILE A 55 -15.22 1.68 -17.44
CA ILE A 55 -15.68 2.83 -18.24
C ILE A 55 -15.42 2.56 -19.72
N ARG A 56 -14.21 2.13 -20.09
CA ARG A 56 -13.88 1.77 -21.49
C ARG A 56 -14.71 0.62 -22.05
N ARG A 57 -15.26 -0.24 -21.20
CA ARG A 57 -16.11 -1.38 -21.56
C ARG A 57 -17.61 -1.06 -21.46
N GLU A 58 -17.98 0.18 -21.14
CA GLU A 58 -19.37 0.60 -20.92
C GLU A 58 -20.11 -0.17 -19.82
N THR A 59 -19.38 -0.79 -18.89
CA THR A 59 -19.95 -1.53 -17.75
C THR A 59 -19.84 -0.77 -16.42
N PHE A 60 -19.36 0.48 -16.47
CA PHE A 60 -19.26 1.32 -15.29
C PHE A 60 -20.64 1.68 -14.73
N GLY A 61 -20.76 1.70 -13.40
CA GLY A 61 -22.02 2.02 -12.72
C GLY A 61 -22.98 0.83 -12.56
N VAL A 62 -22.58 -0.39 -12.94
CA VAL A 62 -23.36 -1.61 -12.69
C VAL A 62 -22.66 -2.46 -11.63
N CYS A 63 -23.44 -2.96 -10.66
CA CYS A 63 -22.95 -3.80 -9.58
C CYS A 63 -22.55 -5.20 -10.11
N GLU A 64 -21.31 -5.62 -9.86
CA GLU A 64 -20.80 -6.92 -10.32
C GLU A 64 -21.55 -8.11 -9.71
N ALA A 65 -22.12 -7.96 -8.50
CA ALA A 65 -22.79 -9.06 -7.79
C ALA A 65 -24.29 -9.23 -8.13
N CYS A 66 -25.06 -8.14 -8.13
CA CYS A 66 -26.51 -8.20 -8.37
C CYS A 66 -26.94 -7.69 -9.75
N GLN A 67 -25.99 -7.19 -10.56
CA GLN A 67 -26.23 -6.63 -11.90
C GLN A 67 -27.21 -5.45 -11.91
N GLN A 68 -27.44 -4.81 -10.76
CA GLN A 68 -28.27 -3.60 -10.64
C GLN A 68 -27.41 -2.34 -10.75
N PRO A 69 -28.01 -1.19 -11.15
CA PRO A 69 -27.32 0.10 -11.16
C PRO A 69 -26.81 0.49 -9.77
N ILE A 70 -25.59 1.02 -9.70
CA ILE A 70 -25.00 1.62 -8.50
C ILE A 70 -25.51 3.05 -8.40
N SER A 71 -25.93 3.47 -7.21
CA SER A 71 -26.44 4.83 -7.01
C SER A 71 -25.39 5.89 -7.34
N ASN A 72 -25.81 6.97 -8.00
CA ASN A 72 -24.91 8.05 -8.39
C ASN A 72 -24.16 8.65 -7.18
N ALA A 73 -24.87 8.91 -6.07
CA ALA A 73 -24.26 9.39 -4.83
C ALA A 73 -23.12 8.49 -4.31
N ARG A 74 -23.18 7.18 -4.57
CA ARG A 74 -22.11 6.25 -4.20
C ARG A 74 -20.93 6.31 -5.17
N LEU A 75 -21.19 6.45 -6.47
CA LEU A 75 -20.14 6.61 -7.48
C LEU A 75 -19.41 7.95 -7.31
N GLU A 76 -20.10 9.01 -6.89
CA GLU A 76 -19.49 10.30 -6.54
C GLU A 76 -18.59 10.19 -5.31
N ALA A 77 -19.00 9.43 -4.30
CA ALA A 77 -18.22 9.25 -3.07
C ALA A 77 -17.07 8.23 -3.21
N VAL A 78 -17.28 7.13 -3.94
CA VAL A 78 -16.35 6.01 -4.09
C VAL A 78 -16.37 5.50 -5.54
N PRO A 79 -15.74 6.23 -6.49
CA PRO A 79 -15.87 5.96 -7.93
C PRO A 79 -15.25 4.62 -8.37
N TRP A 80 -14.29 4.08 -7.61
CA TRP A 80 -13.68 2.78 -7.91
C TRP A 80 -14.53 1.58 -7.48
N THR A 81 -15.67 1.80 -6.83
CA THR A 81 -16.50 0.72 -6.29
C THR A 81 -17.04 -0.20 -7.40
N ARG A 82 -17.06 -1.51 -7.10
CA ARG A 82 -17.60 -2.57 -7.96
C ARG A 82 -18.99 -3.02 -7.55
N LEU A 83 -19.41 -2.66 -6.34
CA LEU A 83 -20.59 -3.20 -5.69
C LEU A 83 -21.53 -2.08 -5.23
N CYS A 84 -22.84 -2.32 -5.32
CA CYS A 84 -23.84 -1.50 -4.64
C CYS A 84 -23.68 -1.61 -3.12
N ARG A 85 -24.38 -0.73 -2.39
CA ARG A 85 -24.29 -0.66 -0.93
C ARG A 85 -24.74 -1.97 -0.27
N GLU A 86 -25.87 -2.56 -0.68
CA GLU A 86 -26.36 -3.80 -0.04
C GLU A 86 -25.42 -4.99 -0.30
N CYS A 87 -24.86 -5.09 -1.52
CA CYS A 87 -23.89 -6.14 -1.84
C CYS A 87 -22.58 -5.96 -1.07
N LYS A 88 -22.14 -4.72 -0.86
CA LYS A 88 -20.96 -4.44 -0.06
C LYS A 88 -21.17 -4.77 1.43
N GLU A 89 -22.33 -4.43 1.99
CA GLU A 89 -22.68 -4.76 3.38
C GLU A 89 -22.74 -6.28 3.60
N ARG A 90 -23.25 -7.05 2.62
CA ARG A 90 -23.29 -8.52 2.68
C ARG A 90 -21.89 -9.15 2.65
N GLU A 91 -20.93 -8.57 1.94
CA GLU A 91 -19.54 -9.05 1.88
C GLU A 91 -18.83 -8.96 3.24
N HIS A 92 -19.14 -7.92 4.03
CA HIS A 92 -18.51 -7.69 5.34
C HIS A 92 -19.13 -8.50 6.47
N LYS A 93 -20.26 -9.17 6.25
CA LYS A 93 -20.88 -10.01 7.26
C LYS A 93 -20.21 -11.40 7.22
N PRO A 94 -19.49 -11.83 8.28
CA PRO A 94 -19.06 -13.21 8.36
C PRO A 94 -20.31 -14.12 8.37
N ALA A 95 -20.25 -15.20 7.59
CA ALA A 95 -21.32 -16.20 7.50
C ALA A 95 -21.62 -16.82 8.87
#